data_AF-Q8EPD0-F1
#
_entry.id   AF-Q8EPD0-F1
#
_cell.length_a   1.000
_cell.length_b   1.000
_cell.length_c   1.000
_cell.angle_alpha   90.00
_cell.angle_beta   90.00
_cell.angle_gamma   90.00
#
_symmetry.space_group_name_H-M   'P 1'
#
loop_
_entity.id
_entity.type
_entity.pdbx_description
1 polymer ?
#
loop_
_entity_poly.entity_id
_entity_poly.type
_entity_poly.pdbx_seq_one_letter_code
_entity_poly.pdbx_strand_id
1 'polypeptide(L)' 'MLPIHLRRIRDKKIQLLRQGFSAYAETKELIRLMENSIKKENITVQYDYDHAGCWFVPISSSDQKSS' A
#
# COMPACT_ATOMS: atom_id res chain seq x y z
N MET A 1 21.67 -1.74 0.74
CA MET A 1 21.04 -0.47 1.16
C MET A 1 19.84 -0.21 0.26
N LEU A 2 18.66 0.08 0.82
CA LEU A 2 17.54 0.57 0.02
C LEU A 2 17.75 2.06 -0.30
N PRO A 3 17.59 2.50 -1.56
CA PRO A 3 17.62 3.91 -1.93
C PRO A 3 16.69 4.72 -1.04
N ILE A 4 17.19 5.83 -0.46
CA ILE A 4 16.39 6.75 0.38
C ILE A 4 15.08 7.16 -0.30
N HIS A 5 15.11 7.26 -1.64
CA HIS A 5 13.95 7.57 -2.46
C HIS A 5 12.80 6.55 -2.31
N LEU A 6 13.09 5.25 -2.36
CA LEU A 6 12.07 4.20 -2.26
C LEU A 6 11.43 4.14 -0.87
N ARG A 7 12.20 4.41 0.19
CA ARG A 7 11.64 4.50 1.55
C ARG A 7 10.66 5.65 1.67
N ARG A 8 11.00 6.82 1.12
CA ARG A 8 10.11 7.99 1.14
C ARG A 8 8.83 7.76 0.33
N ILE A 9 8.93 7.08 -0.81
CA ILE A 9 7.76 6.70 -1.62
C ILE A 9 6.86 5.75 -0.81
N ARG A 10 7.45 4.70 -0.24
CA ARG A 10 6.75 3.74 0.61
C ARG A 10 6.04 4.45 1.76
N ASP A 11 6.73 5.30 2.51
CA ASP A 11 6.15 5.97 3.68
C ASP A 11 4.94 6.82 3.30
N LYS A 12 5.02 7.55 2.18
CA LYS A 12 3.87 8.30 1.64
C LYS A 12 2.71 7.39 1.25
N LYS A 13 2.98 6.28 0.56
CA LYS A 13 1.95 5.33 0.12
C LYS A 13 1.29 4.60 1.31
N ILE A 14 2.07 4.24 2.33
CA ILE A 14 1.56 3.68 3.58
C ILE A 14 0.67 4.71 4.30
N GLN A 15 1.09 5.98 4.35
CA GLN A 15 0.26 7.04 4.92
C GLN A 15 -1.08 7.20 4.17
N LEU A 16 -1.09 7.08 2.84
CA LEU A 16 -2.32 7.05 2.04
C LEU A 16 -3.22 5.87 2.42
N LEU A 17 -2.65 4.66 2.53
CA LEU A 17 -3.38 3.46 2.94
C LEU A 17 -3.99 3.62 4.33
N ARG A 18 -3.28 4.22 5.29
CA ARG A 18 -3.79 4.53 6.63
C ARG A 18 -4.95 5.52 6.62
N GLN A 19 -5.00 6.42 5.63
CA GLN A 19 -6.08 7.38 5.45
C GLN A 19 -7.28 6.78 4.70
N GLY A 20 -7.20 5.52 4.26
CA GLY A 20 -8.24 4.86 3.47
C GLY A 20 -8.14 5.10 1.97
N PHE A 21 -7.03 5.66 1.47
CA PHE A 21 -6.78 5.81 0.04
C PHE A 21 -6.03 4.61 -0.53
N SER A 22 -6.28 4.28 -1.79
CA SER A 22 -5.51 3.27 -2.52
C SER A 22 -4.11 3.77 -2.88
N ALA A 23 -3.17 2.84 -2.99
CA ALA A 23 -1.80 3.13 -3.40
C ALA A 23 -1.33 2.11 -4.45
N TYR A 24 -0.70 2.58 -5.52
CA TYR A 24 -0.11 1.71 -6.55
C TYR A 24 1.40 1.55 -6.37
N ALA A 25 1.96 0.38 -6.65
CA ALA A 25 3.41 0.19 -6.74
C ALA A 25 3.80 -0.39 -8.10
N GLU A 26 4.66 0.34 -8.79
CA GLU A 26 5.09 0.06 -10.17
C GLU A 26 6.21 -0.99 -10.25
N THR A 27 6.93 -1.24 -9.16
CA THR A 27 8.10 -2.12 -9.17
C THR A 27 7.99 -3.21 -8.12
N LYS A 28 8.52 -4.40 -8.44
CA LYS A 28 8.56 -5.54 -7.50
C LYS A 28 9.26 -5.20 -6.18
N GLU A 29 10.27 -4.34 -6.23
CA GLU A 29 10.97 -3.85 -5.03
C GLU A 29 10.05 -3.00 -4.16
N LEU A 30 9.32 -2.05 -4.75
CA LEU A 30 8.38 -1.22 -4.02
C LEU A 30 7.20 -2.05 -3.48
N ILE A 31 6.70 -3.01 -4.25
CA ILE A 31 5.66 -3.95 -3.82
C ILE A 31 6.10 -4.68 -2.55
N ARG A 32 7.28 -5.32 -2.58
CA ARG A 32 7.83 -6.03 -1.41
C ARG A 32 8.01 -5.12 -0.18
N LEU A 33 8.41 -3.86 -0.39
CA LEU A 33 8.55 -2.90 0.71
C LEU A 33 7.19 -2.49 1.31
N MET A 34 6.21 -2.28 0.44
CA MET A 34 4.84 -1.98 0.82
C MET A 34 4.24 -3.15 1.61
N GLU A 35 4.29 -4.38 1.08
CA GLU A 35 3.79 -5.58 1.74
C GLU A 35 4.38 -5.77 3.15
N ASN A 36 5.71 -5.64 3.29
CA ASN A 36 6.37 -5.77 4.58
C ASN A 36 5.91 -4.68 5.58
N SER A 37 5.67 -3.46 5.10
CA SER A 37 5.26 -2.35 5.96
C SER A 37 3.78 -2.47 6.33
N ILE A 38 2.93 -2.85 5.39
CA ILE A 38 1.51 -3.17 5.61
C ILE A 38 1.37 -4.26 6.67
N LYS A 39 2.14 -5.36 6.55
CA LYS A 39 2.17 -6.44 7.54
C LYS A 39 2.66 -5.97 8.91
N LYS A 40 3.72 -5.15 8.94
CA LYS A 40 4.26 -4.59 10.20
C LYS A 40 3.26 -3.68 10.91
N GLU A 41 2.47 -2.95 10.14
CA GLU A 41 1.49 -1.98 10.64
C GLU A 41 0.08 -2.57 10.80
N ASN A 42 -0.09 -3.84 10.46
CA ASN A 42 -1.35 -4.58 10.52
C ASN A 42 -2.50 -3.86 9.76
N ILE A 43 -2.19 -3.28 8.60
CA ILE A 43 -3.18 -2.62 7.76
C ILE A 43 -3.84 -3.69 6.88
N THR A 44 -5.17 -3.79 6.95
CA THR A 44 -5.93 -4.68 6.07
C THR A 44 -6.04 -4.04 4.69
N VAL A 45 -5.41 -4.64 3.70
CA VAL A 45 -5.50 -4.19 2.31
C VAL A 45 -5.75 -5.38 1.39
N GLN A 46 -6.48 -5.14 0.31
CA GLN A 46 -6.54 -6.03 -0.84
C GLN A 46 -5.35 -5.76 -1.75
N TYR A 47 -4.75 -6.83 -2.24
CA TYR A 47 -3.66 -6.80 -3.21
C TYR A 47 -4.23 -7.15 -4.57
N ASP A 48 -4.11 -6.22 -5.51
CA ASP A 48 -4.55 -6.43 -6.89
C ASP A 48 -3.33 -6.28 -7.82
N TYR A 49 -2.94 -7.39 -8.44
CA TYR A 49 -1.72 -7.48 -9.24
C TYR A 49 -2.05 -7.30 -10.71
N ASP A 50 -1.32 -6.42 -11.37
CA ASP A 50 -1.41 -6.18 -12.80
C ASP A 50 -0.04 -6.47 -13.47
N HIS A 51 -0.02 -6.55 -14.81
CA HIS A 51 1.17 -6.76 -15.62
C HIS A 51 2.29 -5.74 -15.34
N ALA A 52 1.94 -4.53 -14.90
CA ALA A 52 2.90 -3.46 -14.60
C ALA A 52 3.17 -3.23 -13.10
N GLY A 53 2.46 -3.87 -12.17
CA GLY A 53 2.61 -3.54 -10.75
C GLY A 53 1.56 -4.16 -9.82
N CYS A 54 1.33 -3.51 -8.68
CA CYS A 54 0.31 -3.93 -7.71
C CYS A 54 -0.40 -2.74 -7.08
N TRP A 55 -1.72 -2.79 -7.07
CA TRP A 55 -2.60 -1.91 -6.31
C TRP A 55 -2.81 -2.47 -4.90
N PHE A 56 -2.64 -1.60 -3.92
CA PHE A 56 -3.00 -1.82 -2.53
C PHE A 56 -4.24 -1.00 -2.24
N VAL A 57 -5.36 -1.66 -1.98
CA VAL A 57 -6.64 -1.00 -1.68
C VAL A 57 -6.98 -1.29 -0.22
N PRO A 58 -7.05 -0.26 0.65
CA PRO A 58 -7.34 -0.50 2.05
C PRO A 58 -8.77 -1.00 2.22
N ILE A 59 -8.91 -2.14 2.90
CA ILE A 59 -10.19 -2.68 3.30
C ILE A 59 -10.48 -2.06 4.66
N SER A 60 -10.82 -0.77 4.67
CA SER A 60 -11.33 -0.17 5.89
C SER A 60 -12.67 -0.81 6.22
N SER A 61 -12.90 -1.10 7.50
CA SER A 61 -14.21 -1.49 8.04
C SER A 61 -15.31 -0.41 7.85
N SER A 62 -15.02 0.65 7.07
CA SER A 62 -15.91 1.74 6.72
C SER A 62 -16.60 1.57 5.36
N ASP A 63 -16.49 0.41 4.70
CA ASP A 63 -17.52 -0.07 3.75
C ASP A 63 -18.86 -0.44 4.45
N GLN A 64 -19.00 -0.06 5.72
CA GLN A 64 -20.29 0.21 6.36
C GLN A 64 -20.41 1.70 6.70
N LYS A 65 -20.50 2.59 5.69
CA LYS A 65 -21.37 3.77 5.78
C LYS A 65 -21.51 4.49 4.44
N SER A 66 -22.78 4.82 4.18
CA SER A 66 -23.35 5.65 3.10
C SER A 66 -23.73 4.84 1.86
N SER A 67 -24.99 4.73 1.44
CA SER A 67 -26.29 5.20 1.95
C SER A 67 -27.37 4.52 1.10
#